data_AF-A0A2E7LED4-F1
#
_entry.id   AF-A0A2E7LED4-F1
#
_cell.length_a   1.000
_cell.length_b   1.000
_cell.length_c   1.000
_cell.angle_alpha   90.00
_cell.angle_beta   90.00
_cell.angle_gamma   90.00
#
_symmetry.space_group_name_H-M   'P 1'
#
loop_
_entity.id
_entity.type
_entity.pdbx_description
1 polymer ?
#
loop_
_entity_poly.entity_id
_entity_poly.type
_entity_poly.pdbx_seq_one_letter_code
_entity_poly.pdbx_strand_id
1 'polypeptide(L)'
;MRFTMLRCLFAAVALVAAVFGFTAHVCSDERLKLPFAVVESGQMTMGEDNQGGFDEKPAHTVHISRPFEITSRVITNAEYERFEPEHRKWRGVTRISKQDDDPAVYVSWHDAVAFCRWLGQREGVPCRLPTEAEWEFARRSRPQLFAQDGAVVENWCLDGYGPYAAGVLTDPMGYADSPIKVTRGGPWKSSDELPHTTNRLGNVPGDRNRVVGIRVVRGHLPKPLPSKILPTRRWQREVVQSRHQWKSPVPANVPWFADPIPFAKIPSELAGGPLYTEHNHCPGVAWCPNGDLLAVWYTTVEEWGREHAIAASRLRQGRAVWDAAD
;
A
#
# COMPACT_ATOMS: atom_id res chain seq x y z
N MET A 1 -1.24 -11.24 -89.06
CA MET A 1 0.00 -11.14 -89.88
C MET A 1 1.03 -10.34 -89.09
N ARG A 2 2.22 -10.94 -88.89
CA ARG A 2 3.53 -10.34 -88.49
C ARG A 2 3.61 -9.72 -87.09
N PHE A 3 4.20 -10.37 -86.07
CA PHE A 3 5.63 -10.62 -85.79
C PHE A 3 6.55 -9.40 -86.00
N THR A 4 7.12 -8.86 -84.90
CA THR A 4 8.58 -8.77 -84.71
C THR A 4 8.99 -8.49 -83.26
N MET A 5 9.84 -9.36 -82.70
CA MET A 5 10.79 -9.06 -81.63
C MET A 5 12.04 -8.38 -82.21
N LEU A 6 12.70 -7.49 -81.46
CA LEU A 6 14.16 -7.25 -81.47
C LEU A 6 14.55 -6.42 -80.22
N ARG A 7 15.10 -7.02 -79.16
CA ARG A 7 16.53 -7.24 -78.80
C ARG A 7 17.40 -5.97 -78.63
N CYS A 8 17.81 -5.79 -77.37
CA CYS A 8 19.13 -5.38 -76.84
C CYS A 8 19.70 -3.97 -77.14
N LEU A 9 19.95 -3.18 -76.09
CA LEU A 9 21.31 -2.84 -75.63
C LEU A 9 21.32 -2.15 -74.24
N PHE A 10 22.41 -2.38 -73.52
CA PHE A 10 22.74 -1.93 -72.17
C PHE A 10 22.96 -0.41 -72.06
N ALA A 11 22.52 0.19 -70.94
CA ALA A 11 23.26 1.26 -70.26
C ALA A 11 22.89 1.25 -68.78
N ALA A 12 23.86 0.87 -67.95
CA ALA A 12 23.78 0.97 -66.50
C ALA A 12 23.88 2.44 -66.09
N VAL A 13 22.96 2.90 -65.24
CA VAL A 13 23.17 4.06 -64.38
C VAL A 13 22.80 3.63 -62.97
N ALA A 14 23.82 3.56 -62.12
CA ALA A 14 23.71 3.28 -60.70
C ALA A 14 23.47 4.57 -59.88
N LEU A 15 23.00 4.37 -58.64
CA LEU A 15 22.81 5.33 -57.53
C LEU A 15 21.59 6.27 -57.66
N VAL A 16 20.66 6.38 -56.72
CA VAL A 16 20.71 6.23 -55.24
C VAL A 16 19.37 5.68 -54.75
N ALA A 17 19.34 4.50 -54.13
CA ALA A 17 18.24 4.09 -53.25
C ALA A 17 18.67 4.37 -51.81
N ALA A 18 18.12 5.45 -51.24
CA ALA A 18 18.27 5.74 -49.83
C ALA A 18 17.64 4.60 -49.02
N VAL A 19 18.49 3.95 -48.25
CA VAL A 19 18.18 2.90 -47.28
C VAL A 19 17.27 3.51 -46.20
N PHE A 20 15.96 3.40 -46.34
CA PHE A 20 15.10 3.27 -45.18
C PHE A 20 15.04 1.79 -44.83
N GLY A 21 16.12 1.35 -44.18
CA GLY A 21 16.10 0.12 -43.40
C GLY A 21 15.12 0.33 -42.26
N PHE A 22 13.85 0.00 -42.51
CA PHE A 22 12.97 -0.44 -41.45
C PHE A 22 13.56 -1.78 -40.99
N THR A 23 14.56 -1.70 -40.10
CA THR A 23 14.81 -2.81 -39.21
C THR A 23 13.53 -2.95 -38.42
N ALA A 24 12.69 -3.90 -38.83
CA ALA A 24 11.79 -4.53 -37.90
C ALA A 24 12.71 -4.96 -36.74
N HIS A 25 12.69 -4.19 -35.66
CA HIS A 25 13.06 -4.75 -34.37
C HIS A 25 12.19 -5.99 -34.28
N VAL A 26 12.82 -7.15 -34.47
CA VAL A 26 12.30 -8.41 -33.98
C VAL A 26 12.06 -8.13 -32.51
N CYS A 27 10.82 -7.77 -32.21
CA CYS A 27 10.35 -7.61 -30.86
C CYS A 27 10.59 -8.98 -30.27
N SER A 28 11.65 -9.13 -29.47
CA SER A 28 11.87 -10.35 -28.74
C SER A 28 10.67 -10.48 -27.81
N ASP A 29 9.69 -11.25 -28.28
CA ASP A 29 8.47 -11.63 -27.58
C ASP A 29 8.81 -12.66 -26.48
N GLU A 30 9.83 -12.35 -25.67
CA GLU A 30 10.00 -12.99 -24.39
C GLU A 30 9.03 -12.31 -23.42
N ARG A 31 7.78 -12.79 -23.47
CA ARG A 31 6.81 -12.58 -22.40
C ARG A 31 7.48 -12.81 -21.05
N LEU A 32 7.27 -11.89 -20.12
CA LEU A 32 7.74 -12.05 -18.75
C LEU A 32 7.06 -13.30 -18.17
N LYS A 33 7.82 -14.38 -17.96
CA LYS A 33 7.26 -15.63 -17.44
C LYS A 33 7.23 -15.58 -15.91
N LEU A 34 6.21 -14.93 -15.37
CA LEU A 34 5.96 -14.95 -13.93
C LEU A 34 5.31 -16.27 -13.51
N PRO A 35 5.74 -16.89 -12.40
CA PRO A 35 5.10 -18.10 -11.90
C PRO A 35 3.80 -17.73 -11.18
N PHE A 36 2.68 -18.25 -11.67
CA PHE A 36 1.36 -18.09 -11.04
C PHE A 36 0.88 -19.42 -10.45
N ALA A 37 0.09 -19.33 -9.39
CA ALA A 37 -0.59 -20.45 -8.77
C ALA A 37 -2.09 -20.15 -8.65
N VAL A 38 -2.91 -21.12 -9.01
CA VAL A 38 -4.36 -21.07 -8.82
C VAL A 38 -4.69 -21.21 -7.34
N VAL A 39 -5.59 -20.37 -6.86
CA VAL A 39 -6.23 -20.42 -5.55
C VAL A 39 -7.73 -20.60 -5.80
N GLU A 40 -8.28 -21.71 -5.31
CA GLU A 40 -9.70 -22.03 -5.52
C GLU A 40 -10.62 -21.08 -4.73
N SER A 41 -11.83 -20.87 -5.21
CA SER A 41 -12.86 -20.12 -4.45
C SER A 41 -13.20 -20.83 -3.14
N GLY A 42 -13.60 -20.09 -2.13
CA GLY A 42 -14.01 -20.67 -0.86
C GLY A 42 -14.26 -19.63 0.22
N GLN A 43 -14.43 -20.10 1.45
CA GLN A 43 -14.69 -19.26 2.60
C GLN A 43 -13.56 -19.41 3.62
N MET A 44 -13.23 -18.31 4.29
CA MET A 44 -12.32 -18.31 5.43
C MET A 44 -12.85 -17.47 6.58
N THR A 45 -12.35 -17.76 7.78
CA THR A 45 -12.33 -16.78 8.86
C THR A 45 -11.12 -15.87 8.65
N MET A 46 -11.37 -14.59 8.40
CA MET A 46 -10.37 -13.53 8.27
C MET A 46 -10.18 -12.82 9.60
N GLY A 47 -8.93 -12.59 10.01
CA GLY A 47 -8.61 -12.06 11.34
C GLY A 47 -8.52 -13.14 12.44
N GLU A 48 -8.26 -12.70 13.68
CA GLU A 48 -8.08 -13.55 14.87
C GLU A 48 -8.46 -12.80 16.15
N ASP A 49 -9.48 -13.28 16.88
CA ASP A 49 -10.00 -12.60 18.07
C ASP A 49 -9.12 -12.79 19.31
N ASN A 50 -8.49 -13.95 19.46
CA ASN A 50 -7.80 -14.31 20.70
C ASN A 50 -6.39 -13.74 20.76
N GLN A 51 -5.60 -14.02 19.71
CA GLN A 51 -4.17 -13.70 19.66
C GLN A 51 -3.81 -12.58 18.68
N GLY A 52 -4.76 -12.15 17.85
CA GLY A 52 -4.50 -11.11 16.86
C GLY A 52 -4.26 -9.73 17.49
N GLY A 53 -3.56 -8.88 16.74
CA GLY A 53 -3.46 -7.44 17.03
C GLY A 53 -4.81 -6.72 17.01
N PHE A 54 -4.83 -5.45 17.41
CA PHE A 54 -6.06 -4.66 17.50
C PHE A 54 -6.81 -4.55 16.16
N ASP A 55 -6.08 -4.47 15.04
CA ASP A 55 -6.61 -4.31 13.69
C ASP A 55 -6.90 -5.62 13.00
N GLU A 56 -6.44 -6.75 13.56
CA GLU A 56 -6.75 -8.10 13.13
C GLU A 56 -8.14 -8.58 13.62
N LYS A 57 -8.84 -7.72 14.37
CA LYS A 57 -10.14 -7.99 15.00
C LYS A 57 -11.25 -7.11 14.43
N PRO A 58 -12.51 -7.58 14.44
CA PRO A 58 -12.92 -8.93 14.84
C PRO A 58 -12.61 -9.97 13.75
N ALA A 59 -12.42 -11.22 14.19
CA ALA A 59 -12.47 -12.36 13.29
C ALA A 59 -13.86 -12.45 12.64
N HIS A 60 -13.90 -12.58 11.32
CA HIS A 60 -15.15 -12.52 10.57
C HIS A 60 -15.09 -13.40 9.33
N THR A 61 -16.26 -13.74 8.77
CA THR A 61 -16.34 -14.62 7.62
C THR A 61 -16.11 -13.84 6.34
N VAL A 62 -15.23 -14.33 5.48
CA VAL A 62 -15.03 -13.83 4.13
C VAL A 62 -15.21 -14.94 3.11
N HIS A 63 -16.04 -14.70 2.11
CA HIS A 63 -16.24 -15.55 0.95
C HIS A 63 -15.49 -14.98 -0.26
N ILE A 64 -14.55 -15.76 -0.80
CA ILE A 64 -13.90 -15.53 -2.08
C ILE A 64 -14.74 -16.19 -3.16
N SER A 65 -15.46 -15.39 -3.95
CA SER A 65 -16.54 -15.90 -4.80
C SER A 65 -16.06 -16.65 -6.04
N ARG A 66 -14.80 -16.48 -6.44
CA ARG A 66 -14.22 -17.05 -7.66
C ARG A 66 -12.77 -17.45 -7.44
N PRO A 67 -12.30 -18.51 -8.12
CA PRO A 67 -10.88 -18.82 -8.13
C PRO A 67 -10.10 -17.67 -8.77
N PHE A 68 -8.86 -17.49 -8.34
CA PHE A 68 -7.94 -16.48 -8.86
C PHE A 68 -6.53 -17.04 -8.94
N GLU A 69 -5.69 -16.43 -9.77
CA GLU A 69 -4.28 -16.78 -9.86
C GLU A 69 -3.45 -15.69 -9.21
N ILE A 70 -2.58 -16.06 -8.27
CA ILE A 70 -1.61 -15.15 -7.64
C ILE A 70 -0.19 -15.61 -7.96
N THR A 71 0.76 -14.68 -8.08
CA THR A 71 2.17 -15.04 -8.25
C THR A 71 2.60 -15.98 -7.12
N SER A 72 3.40 -17.00 -7.42
CA SER A 72 3.82 -18.00 -6.44
C SER A 72 4.87 -17.48 -5.47
N ARG A 73 5.49 -16.34 -5.78
CA ARG A 73 6.43 -15.59 -4.96
C ARG A 73 6.24 -14.09 -5.19
N VAL A 74 6.88 -13.27 -4.36
CA VAL A 74 7.03 -11.83 -4.66
C VAL A 74 7.71 -11.59 -6.00
N ILE A 75 7.39 -10.44 -6.59
CA ILE A 75 8.06 -9.91 -7.78
C ILE A 75 9.50 -9.54 -7.42
N THR A 76 10.45 -9.95 -8.26
CA THR A 76 11.88 -9.70 -8.02
C THR A 76 12.35 -8.40 -8.66
N ASN A 77 13.54 -7.94 -8.25
CA ASN A 77 14.19 -6.79 -8.87
C ASN A 77 14.31 -6.94 -10.39
N ALA A 78 14.80 -8.09 -10.88
CA ALA A 78 14.99 -8.31 -12.31
C ALA A 78 13.65 -8.31 -13.08
N GLU A 79 12.56 -8.74 -12.46
CA GLU A 79 11.22 -8.72 -13.07
C GLU A 79 10.63 -7.30 -13.10
N TYR A 80 10.73 -6.57 -11.99
CA TYR A 80 10.24 -5.20 -11.89
C TYR A 80 11.03 -4.24 -12.80
N GLU A 81 12.33 -4.46 -12.97
CA GLU A 81 13.19 -3.66 -13.86
C GLU A 81 12.87 -3.83 -15.35
N ARG A 82 12.07 -4.85 -15.72
CA ARG A 82 11.51 -4.93 -17.08
C ARG A 82 10.46 -3.86 -17.34
N PHE A 83 9.82 -3.36 -16.27
CA PHE A 83 8.89 -2.24 -16.29
C PHE A 83 9.60 -0.91 -16.05
N GLU A 84 10.47 -0.83 -15.04
CA GLU A 84 11.18 0.39 -14.65
C GLU A 84 12.70 0.11 -14.51
N PRO A 85 13.49 0.20 -15.60
CA PRO A 85 14.91 -0.14 -15.57
C PRO A 85 15.73 0.68 -14.56
N GLU A 86 15.35 1.94 -14.33
CA GLU A 86 15.99 2.84 -13.37
C GLU A 86 15.76 2.44 -11.90
N HIS A 87 14.88 1.46 -11.64
CA HIS A 87 14.65 0.92 -10.30
C HIS A 87 15.92 0.29 -9.71
N ARG A 88 16.86 -0.14 -10.56
CA ARG A 88 18.16 -0.71 -10.16
C ARG A 88 18.93 0.16 -9.16
N LYS A 89 18.71 1.47 -9.15
CA LYS A 89 19.32 2.41 -8.18
C LYS A 89 18.96 2.12 -6.72
N TRP A 90 17.84 1.45 -6.47
CA TRP A 90 17.36 1.12 -5.11
C TRP A 90 17.97 -0.16 -4.54
N ARG A 91 18.64 -0.96 -5.38
CA ARG A 91 19.32 -2.19 -4.94
C ARG A 91 20.42 -1.86 -3.93
N GLY A 92 20.43 -2.59 -2.83
CA GLY A 92 21.47 -2.52 -1.81
C GLY A 92 21.40 -1.31 -0.88
N VAL A 93 20.47 -0.37 -1.09
CA VAL A 93 20.31 0.84 -0.25
C VAL A 93 20.14 0.48 1.24
N THR A 94 19.43 -0.61 1.53
CA THR A 94 19.19 -1.11 2.90
C THR A 94 19.75 -2.49 3.18
N ARG A 95 20.57 -3.03 2.28
CA ARG A 95 21.15 -4.38 2.35
C ARG A 95 20.16 -5.55 2.33
N ILE A 96 18.84 -5.29 2.32
CA ILE A 96 17.77 -6.30 2.33
C ILE A 96 17.50 -6.88 0.94
N SER A 97 17.55 -6.04 -0.11
CA SER A 97 17.30 -6.44 -1.50
C SER A 97 18.40 -5.88 -2.39
N LYS A 98 19.16 -6.75 -3.05
CA LYS A 98 20.38 -6.43 -3.82
C LYS A 98 20.48 -7.20 -5.14
N GLN A 99 20.17 -8.49 -5.12
CA GLN A 99 20.34 -9.40 -6.26
C GLN A 99 19.12 -9.35 -7.20
N ASP A 100 19.24 -9.98 -8.36
CA ASP A 100 18.18 -10.05 -9.38
C ASP A 100 16.93 -10.78 -8.86
N ASP A 101 17.16 -11.77 -8.01
CA ASP A 101 16.21 -12.71 -7.42
C ASP A 101 15.56 -12.17 -6.14
N ASP A 102 16.11 -11.08 -5.58
CA ASP A 102 15.60 -10.48 -4.35
C ASP A 102 14.28 -9.73 -4.63
N PRO A 103 13.41 -9.57 -3.61
CA PRO A 103 12.14 -8.86 -3.77
C PRO A 103 12.34 -7.41 -4.24
N ALA A 104 11.55 -6.97 -5.20
CA ALA A 104 11.47 -5.55 -5.55
C ALA A 104 10.84 -4.78 -4.39
N VAL A 105 11.61 -3.90 -3.76
CA VAL A 105 11.22 -3.03 -2.64
C VAL A 105 11.48 -1.57 -3.02
N TYR A 106 11.11 -0.60 -2.19
CA TYR A 106 11.06 0.83 -2.58
C TYR A 106 10.10 1.10 -3.74
N VAL A 107 9.04 0.31 -3.82
CA VAL A 107 7.95 0.51 -4.77
C VAL A 107 6.76 1.11 -4.03
N SER A 108 6.25 2.25 -4.49
CA SER A 108 5.04 2.83 -3.93
C SER A 108 3.81 2.02 -4.35
N TRP A 109 2.68 2.18 -3.65
CA TRP A 109 1.44 1.50 -4.05
C TRP A 109 1.02 1.90 -5.47
N HIS A 110 1.21 3.17 -5.84
CA HIS A 110 0.91 3.66 -7.18
C HIS A 110 1.80 3.01 -8.25
N ASP A 111 3.09 2.88 -7.98
CA ASP A 111 4.05 2.22 -8.87
C ASP A 111 3.72 0.73 -9.03
N ALA A 112 3.34 0.05 -7.94
CA ALA A 112 2.94 -1.35 -7.97
C ALA A 112 1.66 -1.58 -8.79
N VAL A 113 0.66 -0.69 -8.68
CA VAL A 113 -0.53 -0.71 -9.54
C VAL A 113 -0.16 -0.46 -11.01
N ALA A 114 0.76 0.45 -11.28
CA ALA A 114 1.24 0.72 -12.64
C ALA A 114 1.96 -0.50 -13.24
N PHE A 115 2.81 -1.17 -12.45
CA PHE A 115 3.45 -2.43 -12.82
C PHE A 115 2.43 -3.50 -13.19
N CYS A 116 1.39 -3.70 -12.37
CA CYS A 116 0.33 -4.67 -12.68
C CYS A 116 -0.40 -4.33 -13.99
N ARG A 117 -0.72 -3.04 -14.22
CA ARG A 117 -1.38 -2.62 -15.48
C ARG A 117 -0.49 -2.87 -16.70
N TRP A 118 0.79 -2.54 -16.60
CA TRP A 118 1.78 -2.79 -17.64
C TRP A 118 1.90 -4.28 -17.96
N LEU A 119 1.99 -5.12 -16.94
CA LEU A 119 2.06 -6.57 -17.10
C LEU A 119 0.82 -7.09 -17.83
N GLY A 120 -0.37 -6.65 -17.40
CA GLY A 120 -1.61 -7.12 -18.00
C GLY A 120 -1.80 -6.71 -19.45
N GLN A 121 -1.31 -5.53 -19.83
CA GLN A 121 -1.28 -5.09 -21.24
C GLN A 121 -0.36 -5.97 -22.09
N ARG A 122 0.80 -6.36 -21.55
CA ARG A 122 1.76 -7.22 -22.25
C ARG A 122 1.28 -8.67 -22.38
N GLU A 123 0.60 -9.19 -21.37
CA GLU A 123 0.13 -10.57 -21.36
C GLU A 123 -1.25 -10.76 -22.00
N GLY A 124 -1.97 -9.66 -22.27
CA GLY A 124 -3.34 -9.71 -22.77
C GLY A 124 -4.35 -10.21 -21.73
N VAL A 125 -3.96 -10.23 -20.45
CA VAL A 125 -4.79 -10.68 -19.32
C VAL A 125 -4.72 -9.62 -18.22
N PRO A 126 -5.85 -9.09 -17.72
CA PRO A 126 -5.84 -8.10 -16.64
C PRO A 126 -5.01 -8.56 -15.44
N CYS A 127 -4.17 -7.68 -14.92
CA CYS A 127 -3.34 -7.92 -13.75
C CYS A 127 -3.51 -6.78 -12.74
N ARG A 128 -3.45 -7.11 -11.45
CA ARG A 128 -3.68 -6.19 -10.33
C ARG A 128 -2.97 -6.65 -9.06
N LEU A 129 -2.94 -5.79 -8.05
CA LEU A 129 -2.61 -6.21 -6.69
C LEU A 129 -3.70 -7.17 -6.16
N PRO A 130 -3.36 -8.09 -5.25
CA PRO A 130 -4.36 -8.85 -4.51
C PRO A 130 -5.21 -7.91 -3.67
N THR A 131 -6.47 -8.29 -3.42
CA THR A 131 -7.17 -7.74 -2.26
C THR A 131 -6.56 -8.30 -0.98
N GLU A 132 -6.75 -7.63 0.13
CA GLU A 132 -6.30 -8.08 1.44
C GLU A 132 -6.87 -9.47 1.77
N ALA A 133 -8.15 -9.68 1.45
CA ALA A 133 -8.81 -10.95 1.63
C ALA A 133 -8.25 -12.04 0.71
N GLU A 134 -7.98 -11.75 -0.56
CA GLU A 134 -7.32 -12.70 -1.45
C GLU A 134 -5.93 -13.08 -0.94
N TRP A 135 -5.16 -12.11 -0.42
CA TRP A 135 -3.84 -12.36 0.12
C TRP A 135 -3.91 -13.31 1.33
N GLU A 136 -4.78 -13.02 2.31
CA GLU A 136 -4.91 -13.87 3.50
C GLU A 136 -5.48 -15.25 3.13
N PHE A 137 -6.45 -15.31 2.23
CA PHE A 137 -7.03 -16.57 1.76
C PHE A 137 -5.99 -17.44 1.06
N ALA A 138 -5.17 -16.85 0.18
CA ALA A 138 -4.07 -17.55 -0.47
C ALA A 138 -3.03 -18.01 0.56
N ARG A 139 -2.70 -17.19 1.56
CA ARG A 139 -1.75 -17.56 2.63
C ARG A 139 -2.23 -18.74 3.45
N ARG A 140 -3.53 -18.78 3.80
CA ARG A 140 -4.15 -19.87 4.57
C ARG A 140 -4.29 -21.17 3.75
N SER A 141 -4.73 -21.07 2.50
CA SER A 141 -5.01 -22.23 1.65
C SER A 141 -3.77 -22.82 0.97
N ARG A 142 -2.74 -22.00 0.74
CA ARG A 142 -1.53 -22.37 -0.01
C ARG A 142 -0.26 -21.83 0.69
N PRO A 143 -0.01 -22.17 1.97
CA PRO A 143 1.08 -21.59 2.77
C PRO A 143 2.47 -21.74 2.14
N GLN A 144 2.71 -22.80 1.38
CA GLN A 144 3.96 -23.06 0.66
C GLN A 144 4.32 -21.95 -0.35
N LEU A 145 3.34 -21.23 -0.90
CA LEU A 145 3.60 -20.10 -1.81
C LEU A 145 4.25 -18.92 -1.07
N PHE A 146 4.06 -18.82 0.25
CA PHE A 146 4.48 -17.67 1.03
C PHE A 146 5.66 -17.98 1.96
N ALA A 147 6.18 -19.21 1.90
CA ALA A 147 7.27 -19.66 2.75
C ALA A 147 8.53 -18.80 2.60
N GLN A 148 8.79 -18.28 1.39
CA GLN A 148 9.95 -17.42 1.09
C GLN A 148 9.66 -15.93 1.32
N ASP A 149 8.39 -15.54 1.31
CA ASP A 149 7.97 -14.14 1.44
C ASP A 149 7.91 -13.65 2.88
N GLY A 150 7.30 -14.48 3.74
CA GLY A 150 6.92 -14.09 5.11
C GLY A 150 8.12 -13.75 6.00
N ALA A 151 9.32 -14.20 5.63
CA ALA A 151 10.55 -13.88 6.33
C ALA A 151 11.28 -12.64 5.79
N VAL A 152 10.83 -12.05 4.67
CA VAL A 152 11.62 -11.06 3.93
C VAL A 152 10.87 -9.73 3.70
N VAL A 153 9.61 -9.75 3.25
CA VAL A 153 8.88 -8.51 2.90
C VAL A 153 7.36 -8.58 3.13
N GLU A 154 6.77 -7.43 3.43
CA GLU A 154 5.34 -7.17 3.32
C GLU A 154 4.91 -7.03 1.85
N ASN A 155 3.61 -7.12 1.56
CA ASN A 155 3.06 -7.07 0.22
C ASN A 155 1.97 -6.02 0.14
N TRP A 156 2.05 -5.12 -0.84
CA TRP A 156 0.95 -4.19 -1.13
C TRP A 156 -0.34 -4.94 -1.51
N CYS A 157 -1.44 -4.53 -0.90
CA CYS A 157 -2.80 -4.94 -1.27
C CYS A 157 -3.57 -3.74 -1.86
N LEU A 158 -4.66 -4.02 -2.58
CA LEU A 158 -5.46 -2.98 -3.22
C LEU A 158 -6.28 -2.14 -2.21
N ASP A 159 -6.65 -2.77 -1.10
CA ASP A 159 -7.57 -2.31 -0.08
C ASP A 159 -7.11 -1.02 0.58
N GLY A 160 -8.07 -0.14 0.86
CA GLY A 160 -7.83 0.94 1.81
C GLY A 160 -7.93 0.43 3.23
N TYR A 161 -6.95 0.81 4.04
CA TYR A 161 -6.78 0.34 5.41
C TYR A 161 -7.86 0.92 6.34
N GLY A 162 -8.34 0.10 7.26
CA GLY A 162 -9.36 0.47 8.23
C GLY A 162 -9.80 -0.71 9.09
N PRO A 163 -10.68 -0.48 10.07
CA PRO A 163 -11.08 -1.51 11.03
C PRO A 163 -11.86 -2.62 10.33
N TYR A 164 -11.67 -3.88 10.75
CA TYR A 164 -12.59 -4.94 10.33
C TYR A 164 -14.00 -4.68 10.89
N ALA A 165 -15.00 -5.23 10.21
CA ALA A 165 -16.36 -5.27 10.75
C ALA A 165 -16.79 -6.72 10.87
N ALA A 166 -17.56 -7.01 11.92
CA ALA A 166 -18.16 -8.31 12.12
C ALA A 166 -19.12 -8.68 10.96
N GLY A 167 -19.38 -9.97 10.82
CA GLY A 167 -20.35 -10.52 9.88
C GLY A 167 -19.73 -11.30 8.72
N VAL A 168 -20.52 -11.47 7.67
CA VAL A 168 -20.15 -12.20 6.45
C VAL A 168 -19.94 -11.20 5.32
N LEU A 169 -18.75 -11.23 4.71
CA LEU A 169 -18.40 -10.41 3.57
C LEU A 169 -18.12 -11.30 2.36
N THR A 170 -18.38 -10.79 1.15
CA THR A 170 -18.00 -11.44 -0.10
C THR A 170 -17.09 -10.49 -0.88
N ASP A 171 -15.89 -10.96 -1.23
CA ASP A 171 -14.86 -10.21 -1.95
C ASP A 171 -14.66 -8.76 -1.41
N PRO A 172 -14.36 -8.57 -0.11
CA PRO A 172 -14.18 -7.23 0.45
C PRO A 172 -12.97 -6.52 -0.17
N MET A 173 -13.06 -5.19 -0.23
CA MET A 173 -12.03 -4.30 -0.81
C MET A 173 -11.60 -3.17 0.15
N GLY A 174 -11.89 -3.34 1.44
CA GLY A 174 -11.62 -2.34 2.47
C GLY A 174 -12.38 -1.02 2.27
N TYR A 175 -11.71 0.08 2.62
CA TYR A 175 -12.26 1.44 2.68
C TYR A 175 -11.73 2.31 1.54
N ALA A 176 -12.56 2.65 0.56
CA ALA A 176 -12.14 3.29 -0.69
C ALA A 176 -11.65 4.72 -0.48
N ASP A 177 -12.16 5.38 0.56
CA ASP A 177 -11.80 6.73 0.99
C ASP A 177 -10.59 6.74 1.95
N SER A 178 -10.05 5.57 2.31
CA SER A 178 -8.89 5.52 3.19
C SER A 178 -7.66 6.10 2.50
N PRO A 179 -6.99 7.09 3.12
CA PRO A 179 -5.74 7.63 2.60
C PRO A 179 -4.56 6.66 2.76
N ILE A 180 -4.79 5.52 3.42
CA ILE A 180 -3.79 4.51 3.74
C ILE A 180 -4.15 3.21 3.01
N LYS A 181 -3.13 2.51 2.49
CA LYS A 181 -3.28 1.22 1.81
C LYS A 181 -2.74 0.08 2.64
N VAL A 182 -3.41 -1.07 2.55
CA VAL A 182 -3.05 -2.26 3.32
C VAL A 182 -1.73 -2.85 2.80
N THR A 183 -0.88 -3.28 3.73
CA THR A 183 0.23 -4.20 3.47
C THR A 183 0.09 -5.48 4.32
N ARG A 184 0.55 -6.62 3.79
CA ARG A 184 0.36 -7.95 4.39
C ARG A 184 1.64 -8.78 4.40
N GLY A 185 1.83 -9.60 5.44
CA GLY A 185 3.02 -10.45 5.59
C GLY A 185 4.21 -9.69 6.19
N GLY A 186 5.43 -10.06 5.77
CA GLY A 186 6.72 -9.47 6.20
C GLY A 186 7.06 -9.67 7.68
N PRO A 187 8.34 -9.83 8.05
CA PRO A 187 8.67 -9.86 9.47
C PRO A 187 8.43 -8.47 10.05
N TRP A 188 7.66 -8.41 11.13
CA TRP A 188 7.50 -7.20 11.93
C TRP A 188 8.70 -7.01 12.89
N LYS A 189 9.37 -8.10 13.26
CA LYS A 189 10.58 -8.17 14.09
C LYS A 189 11.56 -9.21 13.55
N SER A 190 12.87 -8.96 13.66
CA SER A 190 13.88 -9.98 13.35
C SER A 190 13.99 -11.08 14.41
N SER A 191 13.34 -10.91 15.58
CA SER A 191 13.39 -11.81 16.73
C SER A 191 12.17 -12.71 16.90
N ASP A 192 11.05 -12.40 16.23
CA ASP A 192 9.78 -13.08 16.48
C ASP A 192 9.52 -14.07 15.34
N GLU A 193 8.90 -15.18 15.71
CA GLU A 193 8.46 -16.24 14.79
C GLU A 193 7.71 -15.65 13.58
N LEU A 194 7.69 -16.39 12.47
CA LEU A 194 7.09 -15.95 11.20
C LEU A 194 5.81 -15.13 11.43
N PRO A 195 5.66 -13.96 10.80
CA PRO A 195 4.53 -13.06 11.04
C PRO A 195 3.22 -13.84 10.96
N HIS A 196 2.34 -13.61 11.93
CA HIS A 196 1.01 -14.22 11.97
C HIS A 196 0.33 -14.04 10.62
N THR A 197 -0.38 -15.07 10.15
CA THR A 197 -1.10 -15.01 8.86
C THR A 197 -2.08 -13.84 8.80
N THR A 198 -2.56 -13.39 9.95
CA THR A 198 -3.47 -12.28 10.16
C THR A 198 -2.79 -10.91 10.30
N ASN A 199 -1.45 -10.83 10.37
CA ASN A 199 -0.70 -9.57 10.54
C ASN A 199 -0.85 -8.59 9.37
N ARG A 200 -1.45 -7.43 9.62
CA ARG A 200 -1.74 -6.39 8.64
C ARG A 200 -1.19 -5.06 9.12
N LEU A 201 -0.83 -4.21 8.17
CA LEU A 201 -0.40 -2.85 8.44
C LEU A 201 -1.00 -1.91 7.39
N GLY A 202 -0.94 -0.62 7.68
CA GLY A 202 -1.30 0.45 6.76
C GLY A 202 -0.08 1.29 6.40
N ASN A 203 0.10 1.60 5.12
CA ASN A 203 1.11 2.55 4.66
C ASN A 203 0.50 3.61 3.74
N VAL A 204 1.09 4.81 3.74
CA VAL A 204 0.71 5.87 2.80
C VAL A 204 1.03 5.40 1.38
N PRO A 205 0.12 5.50 0.40
CA PRO A 205 0.29 4.90 -0.92
C PRO A 205 1.45 5.48 -1.74
N GLY A 206 1.90 6.70 -1.41
CA GLY A 206 3.07 7.33 -2.03
C GLY A 206 4.41 6.93 -1.42
N ASP A 207 4.41 6.29 -0.24
CA ASP A 207 5.64 5.91 0.43
C ASP A 207 6.35 4.77 -0.29
N ARG A 208 7.68 4.87 -0.35
CA ARG A 208 8.56 3.82 -0.86
C ARG A 208 9.34 3.26 0.31
N ASN A 209 9.09 2.00 0.65
CA ASN A 209 9.66 1.37 1.83
C ASN A 209 10.58 0.20 1.46
N ARG A 210 11.64 0.03 2.25
CA ARG A 210 12.63 -1.05 2.15
C ARG A 210 12.10 -2.47 2.44
N VAL A 211 10.91 -2.61 3.03
CA VAL A 211 10.32 -3.92 3.38
C VAL A 211 8.97 -4.20 2.72
N VAL A 212 8.51 -3.38 1.77
CA VAL A 212 7.23 -3.61 1.09
C VAL A 212 7.48 -3.94 -0.38
N GLY A 213 7.05 -5.12 -0.78
CA GLY A 213 7.13 -5.63 -2.15
C GLY A 213 5.75 -5.87 -2.78
N ILE A 214 5.75 -6.68 -3.84
CA ILE A 214 4.60 -6.84 -4.74
C ILE A 214 4.29 -8.32 -4.94
N ARG A 215 3.00 -8.66 -4.86
CA ARG A 215 2.42 -9.84 -5.51
C ARG A 215 1.39 -9.39 -6.52
N VAL A 216 1.20 -10.21 -7.56
CA VAL A 216 0.25 -9.91 -8.62
C VAL A 216 -0.82 -10.98 -8.68
N VAL A 217 -2.06 -10.55 -8.86
CA VAL A 217 -3.20 -11.39 -9.21
C VAL A 217 -3.55 -11.18 -10.69
N ARG A 218 -3.76 -12.28 -11.40
CA ARG A 218 -4.35 -12.28 -12.75
C ARG A 218 -5.87 -12.38 -12.66
N GLY A 219 -6.54 -11.59 -13.50
CA GLY A 219 -7.98 -11.52 -13.60
C GLY A 219 -8.55 -10.17 -13.20
N HIS A 220 -9.82 -9.97 -13.57
CA HIS A 220 -10.56 -8.79 -13.20
C HIS A 220 -10.79 -8.73 -11.69
N LEU A 221 -11.06 -7.52 -11.18
CA LEU A 221 -11.58 -7.38 -9.84
C LEU A 221 -12.93 -8.09 -9.72
N PRO A 222 -13.22 -8.73 -8.58
CA PRO A 222 -14.59 -9.10 -8.24
C PRO A 222 -15.48 -7.85 -8.28
N LYS A 223 -16.77 -8.03 -8.56
CA LYS A 223 -17.71 -6.90 -8.60
C LYS A 223 -17.75 -6.26 -7.20
N PRO A 224 -17.36 -4.99 -7.05
CA PRO A 224 -17.21 -4.39 -5.73
C PRO A 224 -18.57 -4.32 -5.02
N LEU A 225 -18.59 -4.69 -3.75
CA LEU A 225 -19.59 -4.19 -2.81
C LEU A 225 -19.35 -2.69 -2.58
N PRO A 226 -20.38 -1.92 -2.16
CA PRO A 226 -20.17 -0.54 -1.72
C PRO A 226 -19.05 -0.52 -0.68
N SER A 227 -18.00 0.25 -0.96
CA SER A 227 -16.92 0.37 -0.01
C SER A 227 -17.41 1.05 1.25
N LYS A 228 -16.85 0.64 2.40
CA LYS A 228 -17.17 1.25 3.68
C LYS A 228 -16.56 2.65 3.72
N ILE A 229 -17.27 3.56 4.36
CA ILE A 229 -16.79 4.90 4.68
C ILE A 229 -16.10 4.82 6.04
N LEU A 230 -14.93 5.43 6.16
CA LEU A 230 -14.25 5.48 7.45
C LEU A 230 -15.08 6.30 8.47
N PRO A 231 -15.18 5.85 9.73
CA PRO A 231 -15.83 6.65 10.75
C PRO A 231 -15.09 7.98 10.93
N THR A 232 -15.84 9.08 11.02
CA THR A 232 -15.26 10.42 11.25
C THR A 232 -14.51 10.44 12.57
N ARG A 233 -13.24 10.88 12.57
CA ARG A 233 -12.39 10.95 13.75
C ARG A 233 -12.83 12.03 14.72
N ARG A 234 -12.52 11.90 16.02
CA ARG A 234 -12.94 12.86 17.07
C ARG A 234 -12.53 14.30 16.75
N TRP A 235 -11.29 14.48 16.27
CA TRP A 235 -10.74 15.79 15.91
C TRP A 235 -11.39 16.41 14.64
N GLN A 236 -12.11 15.62 13.83
CA GLN A 236 -12.83 16.09 12.63
C GLN A 236 -14.28 16.49 12.90
N ARG A 237 -14.84 16.14 14.06
CA ARG A 237 -16.25 16.39 14.40
C ARG A 237 -16.43 17.83 14.86
N GLU A 238 -17.60 18.45 14.64
CA GLU A 238 -17.95 19.75 15.24
C GLU A 238 -16.90 20.87 14.99
N VAL A 239 -16.31 20.92 13.80
CA VAL A 239 -15.34 21.96 13.41
C VAL A 239 -16.06 23.27 13.12
N VAL A 240 -15.78 24.30 13.91
CA VAL A 240 -16.26 25.67 13.65
C VAL A 240 -15.71 26.15 12.31
N GLN A 241 -16.59 26.59 11.41
CA GLN A 241 -16.23 27.04 10.06
C GLN A 241 -15.95 28.55 9.96
N SER A 242 -16.26 29.31 11.00
CA SER A 242 -15.97 30.75 11.06
C SER A 242 -14.55 31.00 11.55
N ARG A 243 -13.94 32.09 11.04
CA ARG A 243 -12.60 32.52 11.47
C ARG A 243 -12.65 33.10 12.88
N HIS A 244 -11.70 32.71 13.72
CA HIS A 244 -11.55 33.26 15.06
C HIS A 244 -10.77 34.58 15.04
N GLN A 245 -11.19 35.52 15.88
CA GLN A 245 -10.48 36.77 16.13
C GLN A 245 -9.58 36.61 17.35
N TRP A 246 -8.32 36.25 17.11
CA TRP A 246 -7.32 36.09 18.16
C TRP A 246 -7.07 37.39 18.91
N LYS A 247 -7.15 37.34 20.24
CA LYS A 247 -6.79 38.46 21.12
C LYS A 247 -5.78 37.96 22.14
N SER A 248 -4.73 38.75 22.37
CA SER A 248 -3.78 38.45 23.44
C SER A 248 -4.49 38.59 24.79
N PRO A 249 -4.38 37.61 25.71
CA PRO A 249 -4.97 37.71 27.04
C PRO A 249 -4.23 38.73 27.92
N VAL A 250 -2.99 39.07 27.57
CA VAL A 250 -2.17 40.09 28.25
C VAL A 250 -1.60 41.11 27.26
N PRO A 251 -1.27 42.32 27.69
CA PRO A 251 -0.48 43.25 26.87
C PRO A 251 0.87 42.63 26.47
N ALA A 252 1.38 42.98 25.28
CA ALA A 252 2.61 42.41 24.72
C ALA A 252 3.88 42.63 25.57
N ASN A 253 3.84 43.58 26.50
CA ASN A 253 4.93 43.92 27.41
C ASN A 253 4.80 43.28 28.80
N VAL A 254 3.82 42.39 29.02
CA VAL A 254 3.58 41.73 30.31
C VAL A 254 3.91 40.23 30.17
N PRO A 255 4.82 39.68 31.00
CA PRO A 255 5.06 38.24 31.04
C PRO A 255 3.78 37.47 31.39
N TRP A 256 3.54 36.36 30.70
CA TRP A 256 2.41 35.47 30.96
C TRP A 256 2.90 34.05 31.20
N PHE A 257 2.42 33.45 32.29
CA PHE A 257 2.72 32.08 32.70
C PHE A 257 1.39 31.35 32.89
N ALA A 258 1.34 30.10 32.46
CA ALA A 258 0.21 29.21 32.66
C ALA A 258 0.72 27.80 32.92
N ASP A 259 -0.08 27.02 33.64
CA ASP A 259 0.20 25.60 33.85
C ASP A 259 0.19 24.85 32.51
N PRO A 260 1.04 23.82 32.35
CA PRO A 260 1.03 23.01 31.15
C PRO A 260 -0.29 22.25 31.01
N ILE A 261 -0.90 22.33 29.82
CA ILE A 261 -2.14 21.61 29.51
C ILE A 261 -1.79 20.37 28.67
N PRO A 262 -1.94 19.13 29.18
CA PRO A 262 -1.54 17.93 28.46
C PRO A 262 -2.46 17.68 27.26
N PHE A 263 -1.87 17.44 26.09
CA PHE A 263 -2.60 17.09 24.85
C PHE A 263 -2.57 15.59 24.53
N ALA A 264 -1.53 14.87 24.97
CA ALA A 264 -1.36 13.44 24.75
C ALA A 264 -2.29 12.63 25.67
N LYS A 265 -3.59 12.67 25.39
CA LYS A 265 -4.65 12.01 26.17
C LYS A 265 -5.16 10.79 25.43
N ILE A 266 -4.38 9.72 25.43
CA ILE A 266 -4.78 8.46 24.79
C ILE A 266 -5.74 7.71 25.73
N PRO A 267 -6.99 7.42 25.29
CA PRO A 267 -7.91 6.61 26.07
C PRO A 267 -7.34 5.21 26.35
N SER A 268 -7.56 4.69 27.56
CA SER A 268 -7.05 3.37 27.96
C SER A 268 -7.59 2.23 27.09
N GLU A 269 -8.80 2.38 26.53
CA GLU A 269 -9.39 1.40 25.62
C GLU A 269 -8.70 1.34 24.25
N LEU A 270 -7.90 2.35 23.90
CA LEU A 270 -7.09 2.35 22.69
C LEU A 270 -5.65 1.92 22.95
N ALA A 271 -5.27 1.67 24.21
CA ALA A 271 -3.92 1.27 24.57
C ALA A 271 -3.62 -0.14 24.05
N GLY A 272 -2.48 -0.30 23.36
CA GLY A 272 -2.13 -1.55 22.67
C GLY A 272 -2.64 -1.59 21.23
N GLY A 273 -3.12 -0.45 20.70
CA GLY A 273 -3.61 -0.30 19.34
C GLY A 273 -5.10 0.09 19.29
N PRO A 274 -5.51 1.04 18.44
CA PRO A 274 -4.73 1.70 17.39
C PRO A 274 -3.70 2.72 17.86
N LEU A 275 -3.66 3.07 19.15
CA LEU A 275 -2.72 4.03 19.72
C LEU A 275 -1.94 3.39 20.88
N TYR A 276 -0.83 4.00 21.31
CA TYR A 276 0.06 3.44 22.32
C TYR A 276 0.42 4.48 23.40
N THR A 277 0.20 4.12 24.65
CA THR A 277 0.36 5.05 25.78
C THR A 277 1.81 5.21 26.22
N GLU A 278 2.66 4.22 25.97
CA GLU A 278 4.00 4.15 26.58
C GLU A 278 5.06 4.94 25.81
N HIS A 279 4.99 4.96 24.48
CA HIS A 279 5.98 5.63 23.65
C HIS A 279 5.32 6.69 22.76
N ASN A 280 5.57 7.97 23.09
CA ASN A 280 5.06 9.13 22.37
C ASN A 280 6.13 10.20 22.23
N HIS A 281 6.39 10.73 21.03
CA HIS A 281 7.39 11.78 20.81
C HIS A 281 7.10 12.62 19.54
N CYS A 282 7.96 13.62 19.28
CA CYS A 282 7.90 14.53 18.13
C CYS A 282 6.54 15.20 17.88
N PRO A 283 5.93 15.86 18.89
CA PRO A 283 4.64 16.50 18.70
C PRO A 283 4.75 17.76 17.82
N GLY A 284 3.80 17.92 16.91
CA GLY A 284 3.50 19.17 16.23
C GLY A 284 2.23 19.78 16.80
N VAL A 285 2.27 21.09 17.12
CA VAL A 285 1.10 21.85 17.55
C VAL A 285 0.92 23.06 16.65
N ALA A 286 -0.29 23.24 16.13
CA ALA A 286 -0.63 24.35 15.24
C ALA A 286 -1.94 25.03 15.66
N TRP A 287 -1.99 26.35 15.53
CA TRP A 287 -3.23 27.11 15.60
C TRP A 287 -4.04 26.97 14.31
N CYS A 288 -5.34 26.71 14.47
CA CYS A 288 -6.27 26.63 13.36
C CYS A 288 -6.98 27.98 13.14
N PRO A 289 -7.37 28.33 11.91
CA PRO A 289 -8.07 29.60 11.63
C PRO A 289 -9.36 29.82 12.42
N ASN A 290 -9.98 28.75 12.89
CA ASN A 290 -11.23 28.74 13.65
C ASN A 290 -11.05 28.88 15.17
N GLY A 291 -9.84 29.11 15.66
CA GLY A 291 -9.58 29.29 17.10
C GLY A 291 -9.20 28.02 17.85
N ASP A 292 -9.24 26.86 17.18
CA ASP A 292 -8.77 25.60 17.77
C ASP A 292 -7.23 25.54 17.77
N LEU A 293 -6.65 24.73 18.65
CA LEU A 293 -5.30 24.20 18.49
C LEU A 293 -5.39 22.72 18.10
N LEU A 294 -4.59 22.31 17.13
CA LEU A 294 -4.44 20.92 16.73
C LEU A 294 -3.05 20.43 17.15
N ALA A 295 -3.01 19.33 17.90
CA ALA A 295 -1.80 18.61 18.24
C ALA A 295 -1.79 17.26 17.51
N VAL A 296 -0.65 16.91 16.94
CA VAL A 296 -0.41 15.63 16.26
C VAL A 296 0.92 15.09 16.75
N TRP A 297 0.98 13.80 17.05
CA TRP A 297 2.22 13.16 17.49
C TRP A 297 2.24 11.69 17.06
N TYR A 298 3.44 11.16 17.12
CA TYR A 298 3.77 9.78 16.84
C TYR A 298 3.58 8.94 18.10
N THR A 299 2.95 7.77 17.96
CA THR A 299 2.70 6.82 19.04
C THR A 299 3.03 5.40 18.59
N THR A 300 3.76 4.64 19.40
CA THR A 300 4.30 3.33 19.00
C THR A 300 4.49 2.41 20.22
N VAL A 301 4.75 1.12 19.99
CA VAL A 301 5.28 0.23 21.04
C VAL A 301 6.80 0.43 21.12
N GLU A 302 7.47 0.35 19.96
CA GLU A 302 8.92 0.52 19.84
C GLU A 302 9.26 1.60 18.79
N GLU A 303 10.37 2.33 18.99
CA GLU A 303 10.82 3.41 18.08
C GLU A 303 10.91 2.94 16.60
N TRP A 304 11.32 1.70 16.40
CA TRP A 304 11.58 1.12 15.08
C TRP A 304 10.47 0.18 14.60
N GLY A 305 9.40 0.08 15.39
CA GLY A 305 8.26 -0.76 15.12
C GLY A 305 7.47 -0.29 13.91
N ARG A 306 6.90 -1.23 13.16
CA ARG A 306 6.05 -0.92 11.98
C ARG A 306 4.59 -0.62 12.37
N GLU A 307 4.22 -0.88 13.62
CA GLU A 307 2.92 -0.59 14.25
C GLU A 307 2.70 0.90 14.55
N HIS A 308 3.71 1.72 14.27
CA HIS A 308 3.69 3.16 14.45
C HIS A 308 2.38 3.80 13.93
N ALA A 309 1.66 4.47 14.81
CA ALA A 309 0.46 5.22 14.51
C ALA A 309 0.61 6.74 14.73
N ILE A 310 -0.30 7.50 14.13
CA ILE A 310 -0.44 8.94 14.32
C ILE A 310 -1.64 9.19 15.22
N ALA A 311 -1.40 9.84 16.35
CA ALA A 311 -2.44 10.33 17.22
C ALA A 311 -2.68 11.82 16.98
N ALA A 312 -3.93 12.25 17.05
CA ALA A 312 -4.26 13.66 17.03
C ALA A 312 -5.24 14.03 18.15
N SER A 313 -5.08 15.22 18.70
CA SER A 313 -6.00 15.82 19.67
C SER A 313 -6.22 17.29 19.36
N ARG A 314 -7.37 17.82 19.78
CA ARG A 314 -7.76 19.19 19.54
C ARG A 314 -8.11 19.91 20.83
N LEU A 315 -7.54 21.09 21.04
CA LEU A 315 -8.02 22.05 22.02
C LEU A 315 -9.01 22.96 21.31
N ARG A 316 -10.28 22.80 21.60
CA ARG A 316 -11.33 23.58 20.94
C ARG A 316 -11.34 25.02 21.44
N GLN A 317 -11.67 25.94 20.55
CA GLN A 317 -11.83 27.35 20.88
C GLN A 317 -12.69 27.52 22.16
N GLY A 318 -12.14 28.22 23.15
CA GLY A 318 -12.83 28.52 24.42
C GLY A 318 -12.84 27.38 25.45
N ARG A 319 -12.24 26.23 25.17
CA ARG A 319 -12.04 25.15 26.17
C ARG A 319 -10.68 25.28 26.85
N ALA A 320 -10.61 24.81 28.10
CA ALA A 320 -9.38 24.74 28.88
C ALA A 320 -8.66 23.38 28.79
N VAL A 321 -9.29 22.40 28.13
CA VAL A 321 -8.89 20.99 28.19
C VAL A 321 -8.91 20.40 26.78
N TRP A 322 -7.80 19.79 26.36
CA TRP A 322 -7.70 19.04 25.11
C TRP A 322 -8.68 17.86 25.08
N ASP A 323 -9.28 17.60 23.91
CA ASP A 323 -10.04 16.39 23.65
C ASP A 323 -9.16 15.13 23.86
N ALA A 324 -9.79 13.97 24.05
CA ALA A 324 -9.07 12.71 23.98
C ALA A 324 -8.52 12.47 22.56
N ALA A 325 -7.36 11.81 22.49
CA ALA A 325 -6.69 11.45 21.25
C ALA A 325 -7.48 10.40 20.46
N ASP A 326 -7.31 10.43 19.14
CA ASP A 326 -7.84 9.47 18.16
C ASP A 326 -6.89 9.41 16.94
#